data_AF-A0A7S1Z7T8-F1
#
_entry.id   AF-A0A7S1Z7T8-F1
#
_cell.length_a   1.000
_cell.length_b   1.000
_cell.length_c   1.000
_cell.angle_alpha   90.00
_cell.angle_beta   90.00
_cell.angle_gamma   90.00
#
_symmetry.space_group_name_H-M   'P 1'
#
loop_
_entity.id
_entity.type
_entity.pdbx_description
1 polymer ?
#
loop_
_entity_poly.entity_id
_entity_poly.type
_entity_poly.pdbx_seq_one_letter_code
_entity_poly.pdbx_strand_id
1 'polypeptide(L)'
;EERREYSRAITGRDGKSWSLPLSHDDPLQPLYRGPPLPLAILTASDLTPDPSSSGTYEKCDPTSMSRTSRQFAGWKLASNGPNVSKFASRGGSKGGKNPRKGFGAPLADPYASPDVDAVPYVDAVLRIVCEAMLEDTSSDETEHLKEVLGGMEGTLRDVAPEDKRGDVISSLYYLRDRVGVPRDMPLVAARQFRAHLNWAADVIAG
;
A
#
# COMPACT_ATOMS: atom_id res chain seq x y z
N GLU A 1 23.00 -12.33 8.30
CA GLU A 1 22.52 -11.14 9.02
C GLU A 1 21.59 -10.31 8.14
N GLU A 2 22.06 -9.92 6.95
CA GLU A 2 21.29 -9.25 5.88
C GLU A 2 19.91 -9.85 5.59
N ARG A 3 19.77 -11.17 5.47
CA ARG A 3 18.45 -11.80 5.22
C ARG A 3 17.40 -11.45 6.29
N ARG A 4 17.81 -11.31 7.56
CA ARG A 4 16.89 -10.94 8.64
C ARG A 4 16.53 -9.47 8.56
N GLU A 5 17.48 -8.62 8.20
CA GLU A 5 17.25 -7.19 7.97
C GLU A 5 16.26 -6.98 6.83
N TYR A 6 16.50 -7.57 5.66
CA TYR A 6 15.60 -7.49 4.51
C TYR A 6 14.21 -8.07 4.81
N SER A 7 14.12 -9.15 5.59
CA SER A 7 12.82 -9.70 6.02
C SER A 7 12.03 -8.72 6.90
N ARG A 8 12.71 -8.02 7.82
CA ARG A 8 12.08 -6.97 8.64
C ARG A 8 11.68 -5.77 7.79
N ALA A 9 12.52 -5.36 6.85
CA ALA A 9 12.22 -4.30 5.89
C ALA A 9 10.98 -4.63 5.05
N ILE A 10 10.87 -5.85 4.50
CA ILE A 10 9.72 -6.31 3.70
C ILE A 10 8.42 -6.30 4.52
N THR A 11 8.48 -6.66 5.81
CA THR A 11 7.30 -6.76 6.68
C THR A 11 6.99 -5.50 7.48
N GLY A 12 7.88 -4.50 7.41
CA GLY A 12 7.82 -3.25 8.16
C GLY A 12 8.10 -3.34 9.65
N ARG A 13 8.62 -4.49 10.08
CA ARG A 13 9.06 -4.70 11.46
C ARG A 13 10.42 -4.09 11.78
N ASP A 14 11.01 -3.36 10.84
CA ASP A 14 12.22 -2.58 11.06
C ASP A 14 11.94 -1.16 11.55
N GLY A 15 10.66 -0.75 11.60
CA GLY A 15 10.24 0.56 12.08
C GLY A 15 10.61 1.74 11.18
N LYS A 16 11.17 1.50 9.99
CA LYS A 16 11.64 2.55 9.07
C LYS A 16 11.26 2.33 7.61
N SER A 17 11.11 1.08 7.14
CA SER A 17 10.88 0.81 5.71
C SER A 17 9.50 1.23 5.20
N TRP A 18 8.55 1.50 6.10
CA TRP A 18 7.18 1.87 5.76
C TRP A 18 6.69 3.11 6.50
N SER A 19 7.57 3.84 7.17
CA SER A 19 7.21 5.12 7.77
C SER A 19 6.87 6.11 6.65
N LEU A 20 5.67 6.69 6.72
CA LEU A 20 5.27 7.75 5.80
C LEU A 20 5.83 9.11 6.26
N PRO A 21 6.25 9.98 5.33
CA PRO A 21 6.43 9.73 3.88
C PRO A 21 7.59 8.77 3.60
N LEU A 22 7.47 7.95 2.54
CA LEU A 22 8.53 7.02 2.15
C LEU A 22 9.75 7.76 1.59
N SER A 23 10.95 7.27 1.92
CA SER A 23 12.18 7.70 1.24
C SER A 23 12.12 7.35 -0.24
N HIS A 24 12.51 8.31 -1.07
CA HIS A 24 12.74 8.11 -2.50
C HIS A 24 13.97 7.22 -2.75
N ASP A 25 15.00 7.36 -1.90
CA ASP A 25 16.24 6.60 -1.98
C ASP A 25 16.12 5.34 -1.12
N ASP A 26 16.03 4.17 -1.74
CA ASP A 26 15.90 2.87 -1.09
C ASP A 26 16.87 1.86 -1.75
N PRO A 27 17.76 1.22 -0.99
CA PRO A 27 18.79 0.32 -1.54
C PRO A 27 18.23 -0.91 -2.27
N LEU A 28 16.94 -1.23 -2.12
CA LEU A 28 16.28 -2.34 -2.80
C LEU A 28 15.78 -1.98 -4.22
N GLN A 29 16.04 -0.77 -4.74
CA GLN A 29 15.24 -0.19 -5.83
C GLN A 29 16.04 0.38 -7.01
N PRO A 30 16.34 -0.43 -8.05
CA PRO A 30 16.63 0.09 -9.40
C PRO A 30 15.35 0.60 -10.11
N LEU A 31 14.39 1.16 -9.36
CA LEU A 31 13.01 1.47 -9.79
C LEU A 31 12.92 2.32 -11.05
N TYR A 32 13.91 3.19 -11.22
CA TYR A 32 13.93 4.20 -12.25
C TYR A 32 14.88 3.87 -13.39
N ARG A 33 15.42 2.64 -13.44
CA ARG A 33 16.22 2.16 -14.59
C ARG A 33 15.37 1.78 -15.81
N GLY A 34 14.08 2.07 -15.77
CA GLY A 34 13.07 1.91 -16.81
C GLY A 34 11.79 2.64 -16.40
N PRO A 35 10.67 2.47 -17.12
CA PRO A 35 9.42 3.16 -16.79
C PRO A 35 8.84 2.62 -15.46
N PRO A 36 8.76 3.44 -14.39
CA PRO A 36 8.31 2.98 -13.07
C PRO A 36 6.80 2.81 -12.99
N LEU A 37 6.07 3.43 -13.92
CA LEU A 37 4.62 3.43 -14.05
C LEU A 37 4.23 3.23 -15.53
N PRO A 38 2.96 2.92 -15.85
CA PRO A 38 2.50 2.89 -17.24
C PRO A 38 2.77 4.24 -17.92
N LEU A 39 3.20 4.20 -19.19
CA LEU A 39 3.58 5.41 -19.94
C LEU A 39 2.49 6.48 -19.96
N ALA A 40 1.22 6.07 -20.10
CA ALA A 40 0.09 7.00 -20.08
C ALA A 40 -0.02 7.79 -18.75
N ILE A 41 0.35 7.18 -17.63
CA ILE A 41 0.34 7.83 -16.30
C ILE A 41 1.52 8.79 -16.18
N LEU A 42 2.71 8.37 -16.65
CA LEU A 42 3.90 9.23 -16.66
C LEU A 42 3.65 10.48 -17.51
N THR A 43 3.10 10.32 -18.71
CA THR A 43 2.72 11.43 -19.58
C THR A 43 1.64 12.32 -18.95
N ALA A 44 0.60 11.75 -18.35
CA ALA A 44 -0.46 12.53 -17.71
C ALA A 44 0.01 13.32 -16.47
N SER A 45 1.16 12.96 -15.91
CA SER A 45 1.74 13.58 -14.72
C SER A 45 2.97 14.44 -15.04
N ASP A 46 3.19 14.72 -16.33
CA ASP A 46 4.34 15.47 -16.84
C ASP A 46 5.71 14.90 -16.40
N LEU A 47 5.79 13.59 -16.14
CA LEU A 47 7.02 12.90 -15.79
C LEU A 47 7.70 12.39 -17.06
N THR A 48 8.83 13.00 -17.40
CA THR A 48 9.62 12.65 -18.58
C THR A 48 10.83 11.79 -18.23
N PRO A 49 11.26 10.88 -19.13
CA PRO A 49 12.49 10.13 -18.94
C PRO A 49 13.73 11.04 -18.96
N ASP A 50 14.83 10.54 -18.41
CA ASP A 50 16.12 11.20 -18.38
C ASP A 50 16.59 11.54 -19.82
N PRO A 51 17.12 12.74 -20.07
CA PRO A 51 17.49 13.18 -21.43
C PRO A 51 18.52 12.28 -22.13
N SER A 52 19.32 11.55 -21.36
CA SER A 52 20.41 10.70 -21.84
C SER A 52 19.93 9.33 -22.32
N SER A 53 18.99 9.28 -23.26
CA SER A 53 18.56 8.12 -24.08
C SER A 53 18.31 6.76 -23.39
N SER A 54 18.36 6.67 -22.06
CA SER A 54 18.39 5.41 -21.32
C SER A 54 16.99 4.94 -20.94
N GLY A 55 15.94 5.73 -21.21
CA GLY A 55 14.56 5.43 -20.81
C GLY A 55 14.39 5.34 -19.29
N THR A 56 15.37 5.85 -18.55
CA THR A 56 15.41 5.90 -17.09
C THR A 56 14.66 7.12 -16.59
N TYR A 57 14.29 7.13 -15.32
CA TYR A 57 13.61 8.21 -14.61
C TYR A 57 14.40 8.57 -13.34
N GLU A 58 15.72 8.31 -13.31
CA GLU A 58 16.55 8.45 -12.12
C GLU A 58 16.70 9.92 -11.69
N LYS A 59 16.53 10.86 -12.63
CA LYS A 59 16.56 12.32 -12.36
C LYS A 59 15.17 12.93 -12.30
N CYS A 60 14.12 12.12 -12.29
CA CYS A 60 12.76 12.62 -12.14
C CYS A 60 12.59 13.27 -10.77
N ASP A 61 11.76 14.32 -10.71
CA ASP A 61 11.43 14.97 -9.45
C ASP A 61 10.84 13.95 -8.46
N PRO A 62 11.49 13.71 -7.30
CA PRO A 62 11.11 12.63 -6.40
C PRO A 62 9.72 12.84 -5.79
N THR A 63 9.34 14.09 -5.56
CA THR A 63 8.02 14.50 -5.05
C THR A 63 6.93 14.15 -6.05
N SER A 64 7.07 14.61 -7.30
CA SER A 64 6.10 14.32 -8.35
C SER A 64 5.98 12.83 -8.63
N MET A 65 7.09 12.08 -8.59
CA MET A 65 7.09 10.62 -8.72
C MET A 65 6.39 9.92 -7.55
N SER A 66 6.65 10.34 -6.31
CA SER A 66 6.01 9.83 -5.10
C SER A 66 4.49 10.03 -5.16
N ARG A 67 4.06 11.27 -5.40
CA ARG A 67 2.65 11.64 -5.56
C ARG A 67 1.96 10.83 -6.64
N THR A 68 2.55 10.75 -7.84
CA THR A 68 1.98 10.01 -8.97
C THR A 68 1.85 8.51 -8.65
N SER A 69 2.86 7.93 -8.01
CA SER A 69 2.86 6.52 -7.60
C SER A 69 1.76 6.24 -6.56
N ARG A 70 1.59 7.15 -5.60
CA ARG A 70 0.57 7.09 -4.56
C ARG A 70 -0.83 7.20 -5.16
N GLN A 71 -1.06 8.20 -6.00
CA GLN A 71 -2.35 8.41 -6.67
C GLN A 71 -2.70 7.23 -7.60
N PHE A 72 -1.74 6.67 -8.34
CA PHE A 72 -1.97 5.47 -9.14
C PHE A 72 -2.47 4.29 -8.29
N ALA A 73 -1.86 4.06 -7.12
CA ALA A 73 -2.32 3.04 -6.18
C ALA A 73 -3.74 3.34 -5.66
N GLY A 74 -4.03 4.60 -5.32
CA GLY A 74 -5.35 5.09 -4.95
C GLY A 74 -6.41 4.81 -6.02
N TRP A 75 -6.13 5.14 -7.27
CA TRP A 75 -7.01 4.87 -8.41
C TRP A 75 -7.27 3.37 -8.60
N LYS A 76 -6.23 2.54 -8.48
CA LYS A 76 -6.36 1.08 -8.57
C LYS A 76 -7.25 0.53 -7.46
N LEU A 77 -7.10 1.02 -6.23
CA LEU A 77 -7.96 0.67 -5.11
C LEU A 77 -9.40 1.10 -5.34
N ALA A 78 -9.63 2.37 -5.69
CA ALA A 78 -10.96 2.93 -5.95
C ALA A 78 -11.71 2.14 -7.04
N SER A 79 -11.00 1.74 -8.10
CA SER A 79 -11.59 1.00 -9.23
C SER A 79 -12.12 -0.39 -8.89
N ASN A 80 -11.67 -0.99 -7.77
CA ASN A 80 -12.01 -2.36 -7.39
C ASN A 80 -12.31 -2.52 -5.89
N GLY A 81 -12.63 -1.42 -5.19
CA GLY A 81 -12.72 -1.34 -3.73
C GLY A 81 -13.51 -2.48 -3.10
N PRO A 82 -14.78 -2.72 -3.46
CA PRO A 82 -15.59 -3.77 -2.85
C PRO A 82 -14.98 -5.18 -2.93
N ASN A 83 -14.26 -5.50 -4.01
CA ASN A 83 -13.60 -6.79 -4.15
C ASN A 83 -12.30 -6.84 -3.35
N VAL A 84 -11.56 -5.73 -3.25
CA VAL A 84 -10.38 -5.62 -2.41
C VAL A 84 -10.75 -5.73 -0.94
N SER A 85 -11.83 -5.09 -0.48
CA SER A 85 -12.33 -5.18 0.90
C SER A 85 -12.68 -6.63 1.27
N LYS A 86 -13.40 -7.33 0.38
CA LYS A 86 -13.69 -8.76 0.54
C LYS A 86 -12.41 -9.61 0.57
N PHE A 87 -11.47 -9.36 -0.34
CA PHE A 87 -10.21 -10.10 -0.39
C PHE A 87 -9.38 -9.87 0.89
N ALA A 88 -9.24 -8.63 1.34
CA ALA A 88 -8.51 -8.27 2.55
C ALA A 88 -9.11 -8.93 3.79
N SER A 89 -10.45 -8.97 3.88
CA SER A 89 -11.19 -9.57 5.00
C SER A 89 -10.96 -11.07 5.19
N ARG A 90 -10.26 -11.75 4.27
CA ARG A 90 -9.75 -13.12 4.48
C ARG A 90 -8.73 -13.21 5.61
N GLY A 91 -8.15 -12.07 6.03
CA GLY A 91 -7.23 -11.97 7.16
C GLY A 91 -7.90 -11.93 8.53
N GLY A 92 -9.22 -11.67 8.60
CA GLY A 92 -9.97 -11.65 9.86
C GLY A 92 -10.03 -13.02 10.55
N SER A 93 -10.39 -13.04 11.84
CA SER A 93 -10.41 -14.26 12.65
C SER A 93 -11.37 -15.35 12.13
N LYS A 94 -12.49 -14.96 11.50
CA LYS A 94 -13.40 -15.90 10.82
C LYS A 94 -13.06 -16.09 9.34
N GLY A 95 -12.03 -15.42 8.85
CA GLY A 95 -11.47 -15.58 7.52
C GLY A 95 -10.81 -16.95 7.36
N GLY A 96 -10.98 -17.56 6.20
CA GLY A 96 -10.47 -18.90 5.92
C GLY A 96 -9.04 -18.87 5.40
N LYS A 97 -8.09 -19.50 6.11
CA LYS A 97 -6.85 -19.98 5.48
C LYS A 97 -7.19 -21.21 4.64
N ASN A 98 -6.55 -21.33 3.47
CA ASN A 98 -6.80 -22.40 2.52
C ASN A 98 -6.83 -23.79 3.20
N PRO A 99 -7.97 -24.50 3.22
CA PRO A 99 -8.10 -25.79 3.89
C PRO A 99 -7.35 -26.92 3.16
N ARG A 100 -6.93 -26.69 1.91
CA ARG A 100 -6.16 -27.66 1.11
C ARG A 100 -4.67 -27.36 1.25
N LYS A 101 -3.94 -28.27 1.91
CA LYS A 101 -2.47 -28.22 2.03
C LYS A 101 -1.80 -28.09 0.65
N GLY A 102 -0.87 -27.14 0.55
CA GLY A 102 0.29 -27.23 -0.34
C GLY A 102 0.15 -26.58 -1.71
N PHE A 103 -0.01 -25.25 -1.75
CA PHE A 103 0.54 -24.51 -2.90
C PHE A 103 2.02 -24.25 -2.64
N GLY A 104 2.87 -24.40 -3.66
CA GLY A 104 4.31 -24.08 -3.57
C GLY A 104 4.59 -22.60 -3.30
N ALA A 105 3.58 -21.74 -3.46
CA ALA A 105 3.64 -20.32 -3.14
C ALA A 105 2.98 -20.06 -1.77
N PRO A 106 3.73 -19.70 -0.71
CA PRO A 106 3.22 -19.57 0.67
C PRO A 106 2.09 -18.56 0.85
N LEU A 107 1.98 -17.57 -0.04
CA LEU A 107 0.97 -16.51 0.04
C LEU A 107 -0.27 -16.78 -0.82
N ALA A 108 -0.25 -17.84 -1.64
CA ALA A 108 -1.37 -18.18 -2.51
C ALA A 108 -2.55 -18.76 -1.73
N ASP A 109 -3.72 -18.17 -1.92
CA ASP A 109 -4.94 -18.41 -1.15
C ASP A 109 -6.21 -18.55 -2.04
N PRO A 110 -6.19 -19.35 -3.13
CA PRO A 110 -7.29 -19.37 -4.10
C PRO A 110 -8.64 -19.82 -3.54
N TYR A 111 -8.66 -20.48 -2.39
CA TYR A 111 -9.86 -21.00 -1.72
C TYR A 111 -10.15 -20.31 -0.38
N ALA A 112 -9.49 -19.18 -0.08
CA ALA A 112 -9.76 -18.44 1.13
C ALA A 112 -11.10 -17.70 1.05
N SER A 113 -11.89 -17.83 2.13
CA SER A 113 -13.17 -17.14 2.29
C SER A 113 -12.99 -15.90 3.18
N PRO A 114 -13.71 -14.80 2.90
CA PRO A 114 -13.66 -13.61 3.73
C PRO A 114 -14.30 -13.83 5.09
N ASP A 115 -13.81 -13.12 6.11
CA ASP A 115 -14.57 -12.81 7.32
C ASP A 115 -15.65 -11.78 6.96
N VAL A 116 -16.88 -12.25 6.75
CA VAL A 116 -18.00 -11.40 6.32
C VAL A 116 -18.34 -10.29 7.32
N ASP A 117 -18.05 -10.50 8.62
CA ASP A 117 -18.34 -9.53 9.67
C ASP A 117 -17.31 -8.40 9.69
N ALA A 118 -16.09 -8.66 9.20
CA ALA A 118 -15.02 -7.66 9.10
C ALA A 118 -15.17 -6.76 7.86
N VAL A 119 -15.84 -7.24 6.79
CA VAL A 119 -15.91 -6.55 5.48
C VAL A 119 -16.34 -5.08 5.58
N PRO A 120 -17.40 -4.69 6.31
CA PRO A 120 -17.82 -3.30 6.35
C PRO A 120 -16.75 -2.36 6.95
N TYR A 121 -16.04 -2.83 7.98
CA TYR A 121 -15.00 -2.06 8.64
C TYR A 121 -13.73 -1.98 7.81
N VAL A 122 -13.35 -3.09 7.17
CA VAL A 122 -12.22 -3.13 6.23
C VAL A 122 -12.51 -2.22 5.03
N ASP A 123 -13.74 -2.20 4.51
CA ASP A 123 -14.13 -1.29 3.42
C ASP A 123 -14.00 0.18 3.84
N ALA A 124 -14.50 0.53 5.02
CA ALA A 124 -14.40 1.89 5.55
C ALA A 124 -12.94 2.34 5.71
N VAL A 125 -12.07 1.49 6.27
CA VAL A 125 -10.63 1.78 6.37
C VAL A 125 -9.99 1.95 5.00
N LEU A 126 -10.29 1.05 4.05
CA LEU A 126 -9.72 1.13 2.70
C LEU A 126 -10.16 2.39 1.95
N ARG A 127 -11.35 2.94 2.24
CA ARG A 127 -11.76 4.24 1.71
C ARG A 127 -10.92 5.38 2.27
N ILE A 128 -10.65 5.38 3.57
CA ILE A 128 -9.77 6.40 4.21
C ILE A 128 -8.35 6.29 3.65
N VAL A 129 -7.83 5.07 3.51
CA VAL A 129 -6.52 4.81 2.87
C VAL A 129 -6.53 5.29 1.41
N CYS A 130 -7.61 5.09 0.68
CA CYS A 130 -7.78 5.57 -0.69
C CYS A 130 -7.77 7.10 -0.75
N GLU A 131 -8.50 7.76 0.14
CA GLU A 131 -8.56 9.22 0.27
C GLU A 131 -7.16 9.80 0.54
N ALA A 132 -6.46 9.29 1.55
CA ALA A 132 -5.08 9.68 1.85
C ALA A 132 -4.13 9.52 0.66
N MET A 133 -4.32 8.48 -0.16
CA MET A 133 -3.51 8.26 -1.35
C MET A 133 -3.84 9.19 -2.52
N LEU A 134 -5.10 9.60 -2.65
CA LEU A 134 -5.57 10.46 -3.73
C LEU A 134 -5.34 11.95 -3.46
N GLU A 135 -5.04 12.33 -2.21
CA GLU A 135 -4.81 13.71 -1.82
C GLU A 135 -3.71 14.39 -2.67
N ASP A 136 -4.01 15.61 -3.11
CA ASP A 136 -3.10 16.40 -3.92
C ASP A 136 -2.24 17.30 -3.05
N THR A 137 -1.04 16.82 -2.80
CA THR A 137 -0.07 17.51 -1.95
C THR A 137 0.77 18.46 -2.82
N SER A 138 0.50 19.76 -2.79
CA SER A 138 1.31 20.76 -3.49
C SER A 138 2.67 20.98 -2.81
N SER A 139 3.72 21.23 -3.59
CA SER A 139 5.10 21.75 -3.31
C SER A 139 5.90 21.26 -2.08
N ASP A 140 5.27 21.01 -0.93
CA ASP A 140 5.85 20.39 0.27
C ASP A 140 5.04 19.13 0.65
N GLU A 141 5.21 18.09 -0.17
CA GLU A 141 4.50 16.81 -0.02
C GLU A 141 4.72 16.15 1.34
N THR A 142 5.90 16.35 1.96
CA THR A 142 6.24 15.68 3.20
C THR A 142 5.42 16.20 4.37
N GLU A 143 5.40 17.51 4.59
CA GLU A 143 4.64 18.09 5.71
C GLU A 143 3.15 18.03 5.46
N HIS A 144 2.70 18.28 4.22
CA HIS A 144 1.28 18.20 3.89
C HIS A 144 0.75 16.77 4.00
N LEU A 145 1.49 15.75 3.57
CA LEU A 145 1.05 14.36 3.75
C LEU A 145 0.95 14.01 5.24
N LYS A 146 1.88 14.47 6.10
CA LYS A 146 1.77 14.26 7.55
C LYS A 146 0.53 14.91 8.12
N GLU A 147 0.21 16.14 7.69
CA GLU A 147 -1.00 16.85 8.13
C GLU A 147 -2.27 16.10 7.74
N VAL A 148 -2.36 15.64 6.49
CA VAL A 148 -3.48 14.86 5.97
C VAL A 148 -3.65 13.57 6.75
N LEU A 149 -2.57 12.79 6.92
CA LEU A 149 -2.61 11.55 7.68
C LEU A 149 -3.01 11.80 9.13
N GLY A 150 -2.42 12.83 9.77
CA GLY A 150 -2.76 13.24 11.14
C GLY A 150 -4.24 13.60 11.31
N GLY A 151 -4.82 14.30 10.34
CA GLY A 151 -6.24 14.66 10.30
C GLY A 151 -7.19 13.45 10.19
N MET A 152 -6.72 12.33 9.63
CA MET A 152 -7.50 11.12 9.43
C MET A 152 -7.39 10.11 10.59
N GLU A 153 -6.44 10.28 11.52
CA GLU A 153 -6.18 9.28 12.56
C GLU A 153 -7.36 9.04 13.51
N GLY A 154 -8.07 10.11 13.88
CA GLY A 154 -9.27 9.99 14.73
C GLY A 154 -10.33 9.12 14.05
N THR A 155 -10.62 9.39 12.78
CA THR A 155 -11.56 8.61 11.96
C THR A 155 -11.15 7.14 11.87
N LEU A 156 -9.85 6.85 11.70
CA LEU A 156 -9.35 5.48 11.68
C LEU A 156 -9.54 4.75 13.02
N ARG A 157 -9.28 5.41 14.15
CA ARG A 157 -9.45 4.81 15.49
C ARG A 157 -10.91 4.47 15.79
N ASP A 158 -11.84 5.27 15.25
CA ASP A 158 -13.28 5.15 15.50
C ASP A 158 -14.01 4.28 14.47
N VAL A 159 -13.33 3.87 13.39
CA VAL A 159 -13.95 3.17 12.25
C VAL A 159 -14.53 1.80 12.63
N ALA A 160 -13.92 1.12 13.60
CA ALA A 160 -14.25 -0.25 13.99
C ALA A 160 -14.41 -0.34 15.51
N PRO A 161 -15.42 -1.08 16.00
CA PRO A 161 -15.58 -1.33 17.42
C PRO A 161 -14.39 -2.16 17.95
N GLU A 162 -14.14 -2.06 19.26
CA GLU A 162 -12.95 -2.63 19.91
C GLU A 162 -12.78 -4.13 19.62
N ASP A 163 -13.86 -4.90 19.62
CA ASP A 163 -13.87 -6.34 19.35
C ASP A 163 -13.55 -6.69 17.88
N LYS A 164 -13.59 -5.71 16.97
CA LYS A 164 -13.28 -5.88 15.54
C LYS A 164 -11.94 -5.31 15.09
N ARG A 165 -11.26 -4.51 15.92
CA ARG A 165 -9.97 -3.90 15.56
C ARG A 165 -8.93 -4.95 15.16
N GLY A 166 -8.85 -6.06 15.90
CA GLY A 166 -7.92 -7.16 15.59
C GLY A 166 -8.17 -7.81 14.22
N ASP A 167 -9.43 -7.98 13.83
CA ASP A 167 -9.83 -8.53 12.53
C ASP A 167 -9.47 -7.57 11.39
N VAL A 168 -9.71 -6.27 11.60
CA VAL A 168 -9.37 -5.21 10.63
C VAL A 168 -7.86 -5.14 10.41
N ILE A 169 -7.07 -5.04 11.49
CA ILE A 169 -5.60 -4.99 11.42
C ILE A 169 -5.06 -6.22 10.70
N SER A 170 -5.54 -7.42 11.05
CA SER A 170 -5.13 -8.67 10.41
C SER A 170 -5.47 -8.70 8.92
N SER A 171 -6.60 -8.09 8.54
CA SER A 171 -7.04 -7.95 7.14
C SER A 171 -6.17 -6.98 6.34
N LEU A 172 -5.72 -5.87 6.94
CA LEU A 172 -4.80 -4.93 6.29
C LEU A 172 -3.44 -5.58 6.03
N TYR A 173 -2.89 -6.29 7.02
CA TYR A 173 -1.65 -7.05 6.83
C TYR A 173 -1.79 -8.17 5.80
N TYR A 174 -2.95 -8.84 5.79
CA TYR A 174 -3.25 -9.86 4.81
C TYR A 174 -3.17 -9.32 3.38
N LEU A 175 -3.78 -8.15 3.15
CA LEU A 175 -3.76 -7.45 1.87
C LEU A 175 -2.34 -6.98 1.51
N ARG A 176 -1.66 -6.31 2.43
CA ARG A 176 -0.29 -5.78 2.26
C ARG A 176 0.66 -6.85 1.71
N ASP A 177 0.66 -8.01 2.35
CA ASP A 177 1.55 -9.12 2.00
C ASP A 177 1.23 -9.72 0.62
N ARG A 178 0.00 -9.52 0.11
CA ARG A 178 -0.52 -10.15 -1.11
C ARG A 178 -0.67 -9.20 -2.30
N VAL A 179 -0.25 -7.94 -2.16
CA VAL A 179 -0.14 -7.03 -3.31
C VAL A 179 0.89 -7.62 -4.29
N GLY A 180 0.44 -8.08 -5.45
CA GLY A 180 1.27 -8.69 -6.48
C GLY A 180 1.95 -7.66 -7.38
N VAL A 181 3.26 -7.78 -7.55
CA VAL A 181 4.07 -6.93 -8.44
C VAL A 181 4.66 -7.80 -9.56
N PRO A 182 4.52 -7.44 -10.86
CA PRO A 182 3.84 -6.25 -11.40
C PRO A 182 2.34 -6.46 -11.70
N ARG A 183 1.77 -7.63 -11.36
CA ARG A 183 0.41 -8.03 -11.77
C ARG A 183 -0.68 -7.03 -11.35
N ASP A 184 -0.66 -6.59 -10.09
CA ASP A 184 -1.70 -5.72 -9.54
C ASP A 184 -1.36 -4.25 -9.76
N MET A 185 -0.09 -3.89 -9.51
CA MET A 185 0.47 -2.56 -9.78
C MET A 185 2.01 -2.61 -9.86
N PRO A 186 2.66 -1.59 -10.46
CA PRO A 186 4.12 -1.45 -10.44
C PRO A 186 4.69 -1.33 -9.03
N LEU A 187 5.98 -1.62 -8.87
CA LEU A 187 6.64 -1.68 -7.56
C LEU A 187 6.52 -0.35 -6.78
N VAL A 188 6.68 0.80 -7.44
CA VAL A 188 6.57 2.13 -6.80
C VAL A 188 5.19 2.37 -6.18
N ALA A 189 4.15 2.01 -6.91
CA ALA A 189 2.77 2.14 -6.45
C ALA A 189 2.46 1.13 -5.34
N ALA A 190 2.93 -0.12 -5.49
CA ALA A 190 2.77 -1.15 -4.47
C ALA A 190 3.44 -0.75 -3.15
N ARG A 191 4.59 -0.08 -3.20
CA ARG A 191 5.25 0.45 -2.00
C ARG A 191 4.41 1.48 -1.28
N GLN A 192 3.93 2.49 -2.01
CA GLN A 192 3.04 3.50 -1.45
C GLN A 192 1.81 2.85 -0.81
N PHE A 193 1.16 1.93 -1.52
CA PHE A 193 -0.02 1.25 -0.99
C PHE A 193 0.25 0.48 0.31
N ARG A 194 1.31 -0.33 0.32
CA ARG A 194 1.70 -1.11 1.51
C ARG A 194 2.08 -0.23 2.70
N ALA A 195 2.71 0.93 2.46
CA ALA A 195 3.02 1.89 3.52
C ALA A 195 1.75 2.47 4.14
N HIS A 196 0.76 2.87 3.32
CA HIS A 196 -0.51 3.39 3.82
C HIS A 196 -1.33 2.31 4.54
N LEU A 197 -1.25 1.04 4.12
CA LEU A 197 -1.86 -0.06 4.86
C LEU A 197 -1.22 -0.28 6.24
N ASN A 198 0.11 -0.16 6.35
CA ASN A 198 0.82 -0.23 7.64
C ASN A 198 0.44 0.94 8.53
N TRP A 199 0.50 2.18 8.01
CA TRP A 199 0.08 3.37 8.74
C TRP A 199 -1.33 3.22 9.33
N ALA A 200 -2.31 2.81 8.51
CA ALA A 200 -3.68 2.62 8.98
C ALA A 200 -3.76 1.52 10.06
N ALA A 201 -3.01 0.42 9.90
CA ALA A 201 -2.95 -0.64 10.91
C ALA A 201 -2.36 -0.16 12.24
N ASP A 202 -1.29 0.63 12.19
CA ASP A 202 -0.62 1.18 13.37
C ASP A 202 -1.54 2.17 14.12
N VAL A 203 -2.22 3.05 13.40
CA VAL A 203 -3.19 4.00 13.98
C VAL A 203 -4.35 3.27 14.69
N ILE A 204 -4.86 2.18 14.08
CA ILE A 204 -5.95 1.37 14.66
C ILE A 204 -5.46 0.57 15.87
N ALA A 205 -4.19 0.15 15.89
CA ALA A 205 -3.61 -0.62 16.98
C ALA A 205 -3.46 0.20 18.27
N GLY A 206 -3.21 1.52 18.16
CA GLY A 206 -3.01 2.43 19.29
C GLY A 206 -1.55 2.56 19.69
#